data_AF-A0A9X3YS13-F1
#
_entry.id   AF-A0A9X3YS13-F1
#
_cell.length_a   1.000
_cell.length_b   1.000
_cell.length_c   1.000
_cell.angle_alpha   90.00
_cell.angle_beta   90.00
_cell.angle_gamma   90.00
#
_symmetry.space_group_name_H-M   'P 1'
#
loop_
_entity.id
_entity.type
_entity.pdbx_description
1 polymer ?
#
loop_
_entity_poly.entity_id
_entity_poly.type
_entity_poly.pdbx_seq_one_letter_code
_entity_poly.pdbx_strand_id
1 'polypeptide(L)'
;MKIPTAAAARLPVDAGDFQMTVFDAYDGKEHVALTMGDVGGAPPLVRIHSECFTGDVLGSRRCDCGEQLTESLRRIAREGRGVLLYLRQEGRGIGLAEKLRAYNLQDRGFDTVDANLELGHAADARDYGVAARMLRELGVSAVKLMTNNPDKVSALTRLGIQVTARVPLVVPARPENRSYLHAKAKRMGHLFDAPDVVDAKPAVLTALRRAPAPPDPAAELFDLVGRVTARHDRPFVTLSYAQSLDGSSAAAGNRPLAISCGSSRRFTHRLRAAHDAILVGIGTVLADDPRLTVREVDGDDPQPIVVDSRLRFPLDAALLSHPTRKVWIATTPLANPARIRKLEALGAQVFVVPTDASERVDLAALFAVLHVRGLRNLMIEGGGRVLTHVVDQRLFDLLVLTVAPMMVGGTPAFAPHQCAKNRAHTRLERPNYLPVGDDIVIWGSPQAAPCDDGARDA
;
A
#
# COMPACT_ATOMS: atom_id res chain seq x y z
N MET A 1 -47.20 -8.60 4.33
CA MET A 1 -46.99 -7.98 3.00
C MET A 1 -45.67 -8.51 2.46
N LYS A 2 -45.67 -9.13 1.28
CA LYS A 2 -44.46 -9.67 0.62
C LYS A 2 -43.49 -8.53 0.27
N ILE A 3 -42.20 -8.83 0.18
CA ILE A 3 -41.18 -7.90 -0.32
C ILE A 3 -40.77 -8.36 -1.73
N PRO A 4 -41.06 -7.59 -2.79
CA PRO A 4 -40.73 -7.98 -4.15
C PRO A 4 -39.24 -8.21 -4.35
N THR A 5 -38.89 -9.24 -5.13
CA THR A 5 -37.54 -9.45 -5.64
C THR A 5 -37.38 -8.71 -6.97
N ALA A 6 -36.40 -7.81 -7.05
CA ALA A 6 -36.12 -7.03 -8.26
C ALA A 6 -35.24 -7.80 -9.25
N ALA A 7 -34.14 -8.38 -8.73
CA ALA A 7 -33.17 -9.13 -9.53
C ALA A 7 -32.40 -10.13 -8.67
N ALA A 8 -31.82 -11.15 -9.30
CA ALA A 8 -30.91 -12.07 -8.66
C ALA A 8 -29.80 -12.53 -9.63
N ALA A 9 -28.57 -12.66 -9.14
CA ALA A 9 -27.44 -13.13 -9.93
C ALA A 9 -26.38 -13.81 -9.04
N ARG A 10 -25.60 -14.72 -9.64
CA ARG A 10 -24.39 -15.24 -8.98
C ARG A 10 -23.37 -14.10 -8.83
N LEU A 11 -22.79 -13.99 -7.65
CA LEU A 11 -21.78 -13.01 -7.28
C LEU A 11 -20.57 -13.71 -6.65
N PRO A 12 -19.56 -14.06 -7.46
CA PRO A 12 -18.28 -14.52 -6.92
C PRO A 12 -17.56 -13.36 -6.23
N VAL A 13 -17.11 -13.57 -4.99
CA VAL A 13 -16.27 -12.64 -4.23
C VAL A 13 -15.09 -13.39 -3.61
N ASP A 14 -14.09 -12.67 -3.09
CA ASP A 14 -12.90 -13.27 -2.47
C ASP A 14 -13.22 -14.30 -1.36
N ALA A 15 -14.33 -14.09 -0.64
CA ALA A 15 -14.77 -15.01 0.41
C ALA A 15 -15.41 -16.30 -0.14
N GLY A 16 -15.94 -16.30 -1.35
CA GLY A 16 -16.60 -17.46 -1.96
C GLY A 16 -17.68 -17.09 -2.99
N ASP A 17 -18.36 -18.10 -3.50
CA ASP A 17 -19.46 -17.96 -4.46
C ASP A 17 -20.79 -17.72 -3.75
N PHE A 18 -21.33 -16.51 -3.84
CA PHE A 18 -22.63 -16.16 -3.28
C PHE A 18 -23.68 -16.01 -4.38
N GLN A 19 -24.95 -16.19 -4.02
CA GLN A 19 -26.08 -15.71 -4.80
C GLN A 19 -26.54 -14.38 -4.22
N MET A 20 -26.54 -13.33 -5.04
CA MET A 20 -27.06 -12.02 -4.68
C MET A 20 -28.51 -11.89 -5.12
N THR A 21 -29.36 -11.37 -4.23
CA THR A 21 -30.76 -11.05 -4.48
C THR A 21 -31.04 -9.62 -4.05
N VAL A 22 -31.64 -8.82 -4.93
CA VAL A 22 -32.06 -7.44 -4.66
C VAL A 22 -33.56 -7.42 -4.38
N PHE A 23 -33.95 -6.71 -3.33
CA PHE A 23 -35.33 -6.56 -2.87
C PHE A 23 -35.76 -5.10 -2.89
N ASP A 24 -36.93 -4.83 -3.49
CA ASP A 24 -37.56 -3.51 -3.47
C ASP A 24 -38.37 -3.37 -2.19
N ALA A 25 -37.81 -2.67 -1.20
CA ALA A 25 -38.45 -2.49 0.08
C ALA A 25 -39.46 -1.34 0.07
N TYR A 26 -40.36 -1.35 1.05
CA TYR A 26 -41.41 -0.33 1.21
C TYR A 26 -40.86 1.05 1.63
N ASP A 27 -39.59 1.13 2.00
CA ASP A 27 -38.91 2.40 2.27
C ASP A 27 -38.33 3.04 0.99
N GLY A 28 -38.63 2.46 -0.18
CA GLY A 28 -38.22 2.98 -1.48
C GLY A 28 -36.76 2.70 -1.84
N LYS A 29 -36.11 1.75 -1.14
CA LYS A 29 -34.71 1.41 -1.35
C LYS A 29 -34.54 -0.04 -1.80
N GLU A 30 -33.44 -0.28 -2.51
CA GLU A 30 -33.01 -1.60 -2.97
C GLU A 30 -32.11 -2.26 -1.91
N HIS A 31 -32.66 -3.19 -1.14
CA HIS A 31 -31.90 -3.94 -0.13
C HIS A 31 -31.34 -5.23 -0.73
N VAL A 32 -30.20 -5.69 -0.23
CA VAL A 32 -29.50 -6.83 -0.83
C VAL A 32 -29.40 -7.99 0.16
N ALA A 33 -29.61 -9.21 -0.31
CA ALA A 33 -29.19 -10.43 0.38
C ALA A 33 -28.08 -11.12 -0.42
N LEU A 34 -27.02 -11.52 0.29
CA LEU A 34 -26.03 -12.47 -0.20
C LEU A 34 -26.28 -13.80 0.50
N THR A 35 -26.58 -14.83 -0.27
CA THR A 35 -26.90 -16.17 0.23
C THR A 35 -25.83 -17.15 -0.21
N MET A 36 -25.50 -18.11 0.65
CA MET A 36 -24.63 -19.22 0.34
C MET A 36 -25.27 -20.51 0.84
N GLY A 37 -25.25 -21.56 0.00
CA GLY A 37 -25.89 -22.84 0.28
C GLY A 37 -27.42 -22.74 0.34
N ASP A 38 -28.06 -23.86 0.71
CA ASP A 38 -29.50 -23.90 0.96
C ASP A 38 -29.82 -23.32 2.34
N VAL A 39 -30.53 -22.20 2.38
CA VAL A 39 -30.86 -21.48 3.62
C VAL A 39 -32.18 -21.94 4.25
N GLY A 40 -32.94 -22.83 3.61
CA GLY A 40 -34.20 -23.37 4.11
C GLY A 40 -34.06 -24.46 5.18
N GLY A 41 -35.04 -24.59 6.08
CA GLY A 41 -35.02 -25.61 7.15
C GLY A 41 -34.23 -25.16 8.39
N ALA A 42 -33.09 -25.81 8.68
CA ALA A 42 -32.34 -25.53 9.91
C ALA A 42 -31.78 -24.08 9.95
N PRO A 43 -31.63 -23.45 11.13
CA PRO A 43 -31.27 -22.03 11.21
C PRO A 43 -29.90 -21.70 10.57
N PRO A 44 -29.83 -20.90 9.48
CA PRO A 44 -28.57 -20.52 8.86
C PRO A 44 -27.80 -19.49 9.71
N LEU A 45 -26.50 -19.33 9.43
CA LEU A 45 -25.72 -18.23 9.97
C LEU A 45 -26.10 -16.93 9.26
N VAL A 46 -26.57 -15.93 10.00
CA VAL A 46 -27.12 -14.69 9.43
C VAL A 46 -26.41 -13.45 9.95
N ARG A 47 -26.03 -12.54 9.05
CA ARG A 47 -25.60 -11.18 9.37
C ARG A 47 -26.62 -10.17 8.86
N ILE A 48 -27.14 -9.31 9.74
CA ILE A 48 -27.85 -8.10 9.33
C ILE A 48 -26.87 -6.94 9.38
N HIS A 49 -26.42 -6.49 8.22
CA HIS A 49 -25.50 -5.39 8.04
C HIS A 49 -26.26 -4.12 7.66
N SER A 50 -26.03 -3.04 8.40
CA SER A 50 -26.52 -1.71 8.00
C SER A 50 -25.42 -1.08 7.16
N GLU A 51 -25.78 -0.55 6.00
CA GLU A 51 -24.87 0.15 5.10
C GLU A 51 -23.99 1.14 5.86
N CYS A 52 -22.71 1.11 5.53
CA CYS A 52 -21.74 2.09 5.93
C CYS A 52 -20.82 2.34 4.74
N PHE A 53 -21.23 3.17 3.79
CA PHE A 53 -20.45 3.53 2.60
C PHE A 53 -19.00 3.85 2.93
N THR A 54 -18.78 4.68 3.96
CA THR A 54 -17.42 5.05 4.37
C THR A 54 -16.61 3.86 4.89
N GLY A 55 -17.22 2.91 5.60
CA GLY A 55 -16.52 1.75 6.17
C GLY A 55 -16.40 0.58 5.19
N ASP A 56 -17.48 0.29 4.48
CA ASP A 56 -17.66 -0.88 3.62
C ASP A 56 -16.99 -0.69 2.25
N VAL A 57 -17.09 0.51 1.67
CA VAL A 57 -16.56 0.82 0.32
C VAL A 57 -15.19 1.50 0.39
N LEU A 58 -15.03 2.49 1.30
CA LEU A 58 -13.80 3.29 1.39
C LEU A 58 -12.81 2.80 2.45
N GLY A 59 -13.16 1.77 3.24
CA GLY A 59 -12.27 1.22 4.27
C GLY A 59 -12.02 2.16 5.47
N SER A 60 -12.94 3.07 5.77
CA SER A 60 -12.81 4.00 6.90
C SER A 60 -12.66 3.26 8.23
N ARG A 61 -11.62 3.64 8.98
CA ARG A 61 -11.29 3.09 10.31
C ARG A 61 -12.04 3.74 11.47
N ARG A 62 -12.93 4.72 11.21
CA ARG A 62 -13.73 5.40 12.26
C ARG A 62 -14.80 4.50 12.88
N CYS A 63 -15.12 3.38 12.24
CA CYS A 63 -16.08 2.39 12.73
C CYS A 63 -15.55 0.97 12.49
N ASP A 64 -16.27 -0.03 12.97
CA ASP A 64 -15.97 -1.46 12.79
C ASP A 64 -16.76 -2.11 11.64
N CYS A 65 -17.53 -1.34 10.87
CA CYS A 65 -18.48 -1.88 9.88
C CYS A 65 -17.81 -2.69 8.76
N GLY A 66 -16.78 -2.14 8.11
CA GLY A 66 -16.12 -2.81 6.97
C GLY A 66 -15.40 -4.11 7.36
N GLU A 67 -14.74 -4.10 8.52
CA GLU A 67 -14.11 -5.31 9.08
C GLU A 67 -15.15 -6.35 9.47
N GLN A 68 -16.28 -5.93 10.06
CA GLN A 68 -17.40 -6.83 10.35
C GLN A 68 -18.05 -7.40 9.10
N LEU A 69 -18.19 -6.62 8.03
CA LEU A 69 -18.72 -7.08 6.74
C LEU A 69 -17.82 -8.19 6.18
N THR A 70 -16.52 -7.93 6.09
CA THR A 70 -15.51 -8.87 5.59
C THR A 70 -15.50 -10.16 6.40
N GLU A 71 -15.46 -10.06 7.74
CA GLU A 71 -15.47 -11.23 8.61
C GLU A 71 -16.78 -12.01 8.54
N SER A 72 -17.92 -11.33 8.38
CA SER A 72 -19.22 -11.99 8.19
C SER A 72 -19.25 -12.85 6.93
N LEU A 73 -18.76 -12.31 5.80
CA LEU A 73 -18.68 -13.04 4.54
C LEU A 73 -17.78 -14.26 4.67
N ARG A 74 -16.59 -14.12 5.28
CA ARG A 74 -15.67 -15.25 5.54
C ARG A 74 -16.28 -16.33 6.43
N ARG A 75 -17.01 -15.96 7.48
CA ARG A 75 -17.66 -16.94 8.37
C ARG A 75 -18.79 -17.69 7.67
N ILE A 76 -19.61 -16.98 6.88
CA ILE A 76 -20.65 -17.61 6.07
C ILE A 76 -20.02 -18.58 5.06
N ALA A 77 -18.94 -18.16 4.39
CA ALA A 77 -18.19 -19.00 3.48
C ALA A 77 -17.65 -20.27 4.13
N ARG A 78 -17.07 -20.14 5.32
CA ARG A 78 -16.54 -21.28 6.09
C ARG A 78 -17.63 -22.27 6.51
N GLU A 79 -18.81 -21.77 6.89
CA GLU A 79 -19.96 -22.61 7.22
C GLU A 79 -20.56 -23.28 5.97
N GLY A 80 -20.33 -22.71 4.78
CA GLY A 80 -20.93 -23.12 3.51
C GLY A 80 -22.44 -22.84 3.42
N ARG A 81 -23.01 -22.20 4.44
CA ARG A 81 -24.44 -21.97 4.57
C ARG A 81 -24.75 -20.71 5.38
N GLY A 82 -25.32 -19.68 4.74
CA GLY A 82 -25.68 -18.46 5.46
C GLY A 82 -26.26 -17.35 4.60
N VAL A 83 -26.64 -16.28 5.29
CA VAL A 83 -27.24 -15.08 4.69
C VAL A 83 -26.56 -13.82 5.24
N LEU A 84 -26.09 -12.94 4.37
CA LEU A 84 -25.79 -11.56 4.72
C LEU A 84 -26.84 -10.64 4.12
N LEU A 85 -27.62 -9.98 4.97
CA LEU A 85 -28.52 -8.91 4.56
C LEU A 85 -27.78 -7.58 4.63
N TYR A 86 -27.65 -6.88 3.52
CA TYR A 86 -27.11 -5.53 3.43
C TYR A 86 -28.27 -4.55 3.28
N LEU A 87 -28.57 -3.85 4.37
CA LEU A 87 -29.65 -2.88 4.41
C LEU A 87 -29.14 -1.49 4.05
N ARG A 88 -29.79 -0.80 3.10
CA ARG A 88 -29.51 0.59 2.68
C ARG A 88 -29.91 1.62 3.77
N GLN A 89 -29.37 1.45 4.97
CA GLN A 89 -29.65 2.24 6.17
C GLN A 89 -28.37 2.89 6.71
N GLU A 90 -27.76 3.74 5.87
CA GLU A 90 -26.59 4.53 6.21
C GLU A 90 -26.81 5.42 7.45
N GLY A 91 -25.77 5.57 8.27
CA GLY A 91 -25.78 6.48 9.42
C GLY A 91 -26.73 6.08 10.53
N ARG A 92 -27.18 4.81 10.59
CA ARG A 92 -28.32 4.37 11.43
C ARG A 92 -29.67 4.92 10.97
N GLY A 93 -29.82 5.15 9.66
CA GLY A 93 -31.06 5.58 9.03
C GLY A 93 -31.11 7.07 8.67
N ILE A 94 -30.18 7.89 9.17
CA ILE A 94 -30.14 9.34 8.89
C ILE A 94 -29.49 9.70 7.54
N GLY A 95 -28.83 8.74 6.89
CA GLY A 95 -28.15 8.96 5.61
C GLY A 95 -26.71 9.48 5.71
N LEU A 96 -26.02 9.50 4.57
CA LEU A 96 -24.58 9.79 4.52
C LEU A 96 -24.25 11.23 4.90
N ALA A 97 -25.00 12.21 4.38
CA ALA A 97 -24.73 13.62 4.65
C ALA A 97 -24.86 13.95 6.15
N GLU A 98 -25.93 13.50 6.80
CA GLU A 98 -26.15 13.70 8.24
C GLU A 98 -25.10 12.96 9.08
N LYS A 99 -24.71 11.74 8.68
CA LYS A 99 -23.59 11.03 9.31
C LYS A 99 -22.29 11.84 9.27
N LEU A 100 -21.97 12.47 8.15
CA LEU A 100 -20.77 13.31 8.04
C LEU A 100 -20.89 14.60 8.87
N ARG A 101 -22.09 15.17 9.02
CA ARG A 101 -22.31 16.27 9.97
C ARG A 101 -22.10 15.82 11.42
N ALA A 102 -22.60 14.64 11.79
CA ALA A 102 -22.39 14.06 13.11
C ALA A 102 -20.89 13.79 13.38
N TYR A 103 -20.13 13.38 12.35
CA TYR A 103 -18.67 13.26 12.44
C TYR A 103 -18.00 14.60 12.74
N ASN A 104 -18.40 15.68 12.08
CA ASN A 104 -17.83 17.00 12.33
C ASN A 104 -18.11 17.49 13.77
N LEU A 105 -19.28 17.17 14.34
CA LEU A 105 -19.58 17.45 15.74
C LEU A 105 -18.75 16.57 16.68
N GLN A 106 -18.54 15.31 16.33
CA GLN A 106 -17.68 14.42 17.11
C GLN A 106 -16.22 14.86 17.13
N ASP A 107 -15.71 15.35 16.00
CA ASP A 107 -14.37 15.93 15.88
C ASP A 107 -14.23 17.21 16.73
N ARG A 108 -15.36 17.84 17.12
CA ARG A 108 -15.43 18.98 18.05
C ARG A 108 -15.63 18.57 19.52
N GLY A 109 -15.60 17.29 19.83
CA GLY A 109 -15.63 16.75 21.19
C GLY A 109 -17.01 16.30 21.69
N PHE A 110 -18.04 16.33 20.85
CA PHE A 110 -19.31 15.66 21.15
C PHE A 110 -19.12 14.16 21.03
N ASP A 111 -19.77 13.35 21.87
CA ASP A 111 -19.79 11.93 21.59
C ASP A 111 -20.88 11.56 20.56
N THR A 112 -20.90 10.30 20.14
CA THR A 112 -21.77 9.84 19.06
C THR A 112 -23.26 9.99 19.36
N VAL A 113 -23.69 9.95 20.63
CA VAL A 113 -25.11 10.09 20.98
C VAL A 113 -25.48 11.56 21.01
N ASP A 114 -24.63 12.37 21.65
CA ASP A 114 -24.89 13.80 21.83
C ASP A 114 -24.81 14.54 20.49
N ALA A 115 -23.91 14.15 19.59
CA ALA A 115 -23.83 14.68 18.23
C ALA A 115 -25.09 14.38 17.38
N ASN A 116 -25.74 13.24 17.59
CA ASN A 116 -26.98 12.92 16.87
C ASN A 116 -28.17 13.68 17.44
N LEU A 117 -28.25 13.81 18.77
CA LEU A 117 -29.29 14.60 19.44
C LEU A 117 -29.19 16.09 19.08
N GLU A 118 -27.98 16.64 19.01
CA GLU A 118 -27.72 18.03 18.60
C GLU A 118 -28.16 18.30 17.16
N LEU A 119 -28.09 17.31 16.28
CA LEU A 119 -28.59 17.39 14.90
C LEU A 119 -30.09 17.11 14.77
N GLY A 120 -30.79 16.89 15.89
CA GLY A 120 -32.23 16.61 15.92
C GLY A 120 -32.62 15.19 15.50
N HIS A 121 -31.67 14.25 15.48
CA HIS A 121 -31.90 12.86 15.06
C HIS A 121 -32.15 11.92 16.25
N ALA A 122 -32.93 10.86 16.02
CA ALA A 122 -33.04 9.76 16.97
C ALA A 122 -31.69 9.00 17.09
N ALA A 123 -31.39 8.45 18.28
CA ALA A 123 -30.16 7.70 18.50
C ALA A 123 -30.01 6.45 17.60
N ASP A 124 -31.13 5.89 17.14
CA ASP A 124 -31.20 4.82 16.15
C ASP A 124 -32.54 4.88 15.39
N ALA A 125 -32.51 5.17 14.09
CA ALA A 125 -33.70 5.28 13.23
C ALA A 125 -33.85 4.06 12.30
N ARG A 126 -33.16 2.95 12.58
CA ARG A 126 -33.17 1.76 11.72
C ARG A 126 -34.47 0.99 11.81
N ASP A 127 -34.99 0.61 10.64
CA ASP A 127 -36.15 -0.26 10.51
C ASP A 127 -35.73 -1.71 10.22
N TYR A 128 -35.86 -2.59 11.21
CA TYR A 128 -35.59 -4.02 11.06
C TYR A 128 -36.75 -4.81 10.45
N GLY A 129 -37.90 -4.16 10.20
CA GLY A 129 -39.05 -4.73 9.48
C GLY A 129 -38.67 -5.20 8.08
N VAL A 130 -37.81 -4.45 7.38
CA VAL A 130 -37.26 -4.84 6.08
C VAL A 130 -36.50 -6.16 6.18
N ALA A 131 -35.57 -6.28 7.13
CA ALA A 131 -34.78 -7.50 7.32
C ALA A 131 -35.66 -8.73 7.61
N ALA A 132 -36.67 -8.60 8.47
CA ALA A 132 -37.58 -9.69 8.77
C ALA A 132 -38.39 -10.13 7.53
N ARG A 133 -38.81 -9.20 6.67
CA ARG A 133 -39.50 -9.54 5.41
C ARG A 133 -38.57 -10.23 4.42
N MET A 134 -37.33 -9.75 4.26
CA MET A 134 -36.33 -10.39 3.41
C MET A 134 -36.06 -11.83 3.86
N LEU A 135 -35.87 -12.06 5.16
CA LEU A 135 -35.67 -13.42 5.70
C LEU A 135 -36.84 -14.35 5.39
N ARG A 136 -38.08 -13.88 5.57
CA ARG A 136 -39.27 -14.69 5.25
C ARG A 136 -39.38 -15.01 3.76
N GLU A 137 -39.05 -14.04 2.90
CA GLU A 137 -39.05 -14.26 1.45
C GLU A 137 -37.99 -15.29 1.04
N LEU A 138 -36.85 -15.32 1.74
CA LEU A 138 -35.83 -16.37 1.61
C LEU A 138 -36.21 -17.71 2.28
N GLY A 139 -37.41 -17.83 2.86
CA GLY A 139 -37.85 -19.04 3.57
C GLY A 139 -37.20 -19.25 4.95
N VAL A 140 -36.58 -18.22 5.52
CA VAL A 140 -35.86 -18.27 6.80
C VAL A 140 -36.73 -17.71 7.93
N SER A 141 -37.17 -18.59 8.84
CA SER A 141 -37.94 -18.24 10.03
C SER A 141 -37.13 -18.27 11.33
N ALA A 142 -35.96 -18.90 11.31
CA ALA A 142 -35.06 -19.04 12.46
C ALA A 142 -33.60 -18.80 12.04
N VAL A 143 -32.78 -18.17 12.89
CA VAL A 143 -31.40 -17.76 12.55
C VAL A 143 -30.39 -18.00 13.68
N LYS A 144 -29.12 -18.21 13.30
CA LYS A 144 -27.94 -18.00 14.16
C LYS A 144 -27.39 -16.59 13.85
N LEU A 145 -27.72 -15.60 14.67
CA LEU A 145 -27.50 -14.18 14.33
C LEU A 145 -26.11 -13.68 14.75
N MET A 146 -25.32 -13.22 13.78
CA MET A 146 -24.04 -12.54 13.98
C MET A 146 -24.23 -11.07 14.39
N THR A 147 -24.28 -10.81 15.71
CA THR A 147 -24.47 -9.45 16.25
C THR A 147 -23.89 -9.28 17.66
N ASN A 148 -23.38 -8.07 17.92
CA ASN A 148 -23.12 -7.60 19.28
C ASN A 148 -24.19 -6.59 19.76
N ASN A 149 -25.12 -6.18 18.90
CA ASN A 149 -26.23 -5.31 19.26
C ASN A 149 -27.40 -6.16 19.77
N PRO A 150 -27.78 -6.10 21.07
CA PRO A 150 -28.94 -6.83 21.59
C PRO A 150 -30.27 -6.34 20.97
N ASP A 151 -30.36 -5.08 20.54
CA ASP A 151 -31.58 -4.55 19.93
C ASP A 151 -31.94 -5.27 18.64
N LYS A 152 -30.93 -5.74 17.87
CA LYS A 152 -31.17 -6.55 16.67
C LYS A 152 -31.83 -7.89 17.01
N VAL A 153 -31.44 -8.50 18.13
CA VAL A 153 -32.02 -9.77 18.61
C VAL A 153 -33.47 -9.54 19.01
N SER A 154 -33.72 -8.51 19.83
CA SER A 154 -35.06 -8.17 20.30
C SER A 154 -35.99 -7.76 19.15
N ALA A 155 -35.50 -6.96 18.20
CA ALA A 155 -36.28 -6.50 17.05
C ALA A 155 -36.70 -7.67 16.15
N LEU A 156 -35.79 -8.57 15.77
CA LEU A 156 -36.13 -9.75 14.98
C LEU A 156 -37.13 -10.67 15.69
N THR A 157 -36.93 -10.89 17.00
CA THR A 157 -37.81 -11.74 17.81
C THR A 157 -39.24 -11.17 17.85
N ARG A 158 -39.39 -9.86 18.08
CA ARG A 158 -40.71 -9.19 18.02
C ARG A 158 -41.34 -9.26 16.62
N LEU A 159 -40.51 -9.26 15.59
CA LEU A 159 -40.92 -9.43 14.21
C LEU A 159 -41.10 -10.92 13.83
N GLY A 160 -41.14 -11.84 14.79
CA GLY A 160 -41.46 -13.25 14.56
C GLY A 160 -40.36 -14.06 13.84
N ILE A 161 -39.11 -13.59 13.86
CA ILE A 161 -37.93 -14.38 13.44
C ILE A 161 -37.26 -14.92 14.70
N GLN A 162 -37.15 -16.25 14.80
CA GLN A 162 -36.56 -16.90 15.97
C GLN A 162 -35.02 -16.78 15.95
N VAL A 163 -34.43 -16.10 16.94
CA VAL A 163 -32.98 -16.06 17.09
C VAL A 163 -32.54 -17.24 17.98
N THR A 164 -32.13 -18.34 17.33
CA THR A 164 -31.75 -19.59 18.02
C THR A 164 -30.40 -19.51 18.73
N ALA A 165 -29.49 -18.70 18.19
CA ALA A 165 -28.21 -18.40 18.81
C ALA A 165 -27.76 -16.99 18.45
N ARG A 166 -27.13 -16.29 19.39
CA ARG A 166 -26.34 -15.08 19.12
C ARG A 166 -24.89 -15.48 18.93
N VAL A 167 -24.35 -15.19 17.75
CA VAL A 167 -22.93 -15.39 17.43
C VAL A 167 -22.20 -14.06 17.57
N PRO A 168 -21.24 -13.90 18.49
CA PRO A 168 -20.48 -12.66 18.62
C PRO A 168 -19.66 -12.37 17.36
N LEU A 169 -19.64 -11.11 16.94
CA LEU A 169 -18.85 -10.63 15.81
C LEU A 169 -17.95 -9.49 16.27
N VAL A 170 -16.85 -9.84 16.91
CA VAL A 170 -15.86 -8.88 17.43
C VAL A 170 -14.69 -8.84 16.45
N VAL A 171 -14.26 -7.62 16.11
CA VAL A 171 -13.06 -7.33 15.32
C VAL A 171 -12.11 -6.49 16.18
N PRO A 172 -10.79 -6.55 15.98
CA PRO A 172 -9.84 -5.81 16.80
C PRO A 172 -10.09 -4.30 16.78
N ALA A 173 -10.06 -3.67 17.96
CA ALA A 173 -10.16 -2.21 18.06
C ALA A 173 -8.91 -1.53 17.47
N ARG A 174 -9.11 -0.36 16.86
CA ARG A 174 -8.07 0.50 16.31
C ARG A 174 -8.06 1.85 17.02
N PRO A 175 -6.91 2.57 17.06
CA PRO A 175 -6.85 3.89 17.68
C PRO A 175 -8.00 4.82 17.26
N GLU A 176 -8.38 4.81 15.99
CA GLU A 176 -9.38 5.68 15.38
C GLU A 176 -10.83 5.35 15.75
N ASN A 177 -11.13 4.14 16.21
CA ASN A 177 -12.48 3.71 16.59
C ASN A 177 -12.65 3.34 18.06
N ARG A 178 -11.62 3.49 18.91
CA ARG A 178 -11.72 3.19 20.36
C ARG A 178 -12.88 3.93 21.03
N SER A 179 -12.97 5.25 20.83
CA SER A 179 -14.06 6.06 21.42
C SER A 179 -15.43 5.64 20.89
N TYR A 180 -15.52 5.32 19.60
CA TYR A 180 -16.75 4.81 18.97
C TYR A 180 -17.18 3.46 19.56
N LEU A 181 -16.25 2.51 19.68
CA LEU A 181 -16.50 1.19 20.26
C LEU A 181 -16.84 1.29 21.76
N HIS A 182 -16.19 2.20 22.48
CA HIS A 182 -16.49 2.48 23.88
C HIS A 182 -17.91 3.04 24.06
N ALA A 183 -18.31 4.02 23.25
CA ALA A 183 -19.68 4.56 23.26
C ALA A 183 -20.70 3.48 22.91
N LYS A 184 -20.38 2.62 21.93
CA LYS A 184 -21.22 1.50 21.50
C LYS A 184 -21.42 0.46 22.61
N ALA A 185 -20.37 0.15 23.38
CA ALA A 185 -20.46 -0.75 24.53
C ALA A 185 -21.18 -0.09 25.73
N LYS A 186 -20.73 1.07 26.19
CA LYS A 186 -21.23 1.70 27.43
C LYS A 186 -22.57 2.42 27.29
N ARG A 187 -22.79 3.16 26.20
CA ARG A 187 -24.00 3.97 26.02
C ARG A 187 -25.07 3.30 25.16
N MET A 188 -24.67 2.41 24.26
CA MET A 188 -25.60 1.71 23.34
C MET A 188 -25.75 0.22 23.66
N GLY A 189 -25.29 -0.22 24.84
CA GLY A 189 -25.53 -1.56 25.37
C GLY A 189 -24.99 -2.73 24.54
N HIS A 190 -23.97 -2.52 23.69
CA HIS A 190 -23.45 -3.62 22.88
C HIS A 190 -22.63 -4.60 23.72
N LEU A 191 -22.81 -5.89 23.44
CA LEU A 191 -22.27 -7.02 24.21
C LEU A 191 -20.85 -7.38 23.77
N PHE A 192 -19.87 -6.53 24.08
CA PHE A 192 -18.43 -6.79 23.96
C PHE A 192 -17.64 -5.92 24.96
N ASP A 193 -16.42 -6.34 25.31
CA ASP A 193 -15.57 -5.59 26.24
C ASP A 193 -15.15 -4.24 25.64
N ALA A 194 -15.46 -3.17 26.37
CA ALA A 194 -15.13 -1.82 25.93
C ALA A 194 -13.61 -1.62 25.97
N PRO A 195 -12.95 -1.17 24.89
CA PRO A 195 -11.55 -0.79 24.98
C PRO A 195 -11.39 0.41 25.92
N ASP A 196 -10.30 0.45 26.69
CA ASP A 196 -9.99 1.59 27.56
C ASP A 196 -9.89 2.89 26.75
N VAL A 197 -10.49 3.96 27.26
CA VAL A 197 -10.35 5.30 26.69
C VAL A 197 -9.54 6.12 27.69
N VAL A 198 -8.36 6.59 27.27
CA VAL A 198 -7.55 7.50 28.08
C VAL A 198 -8.06 8.91 27.78
N ASP A 199 -8.61 9.60 28.79
CA ASP A 199 -9.13 10.96 28.66
C ASP A 199 -8.02 11.92 28.20
N ALA A 200 -8.25 12.62 27.10
CA ALA A 200 -7.23 13.50 26.53
C ALA A 200 -7.85 14.83 26.07
N LYS A 201 -7.87 15.83 26.97
CA LYS A 201 -7.96 17.26 26.63
C LYS A 201 -6.53 17.84 26.44
N PRO A 202 -6.38 19.15 26.20
CA PRO A 202 -6.15 19.85 24.92
C PRO A 202 -4.85 19.51 24.16
N ALA A 203 -4.03 18.56 24.62
CA ALA A 203 -2.84 18.11 23.89
C ALA A 203 -3.20 17.42 22.56
N VAL A 204 -4.43 16.89 22.48
CA VAL A 204 -4.96 16.19 21.30
C VAL A 204 -5.27 17.15 20.16
N LEU A 205 -5.66 18.40 20.39
CA LEU A 205 -5.87 19.36 19.28
C LEU A 205 -4.55 19.71 18.57
N THR A 206 -3.44 19.73 19.31
CA THR A 206 -2.09 19.86 18.75
C THR A 206 -1.64 18.58 18.04
N ALA A 207 -2.09 17.41 18.51
CA ALA A 207 -1.83 16.11 17.88
C ALA A 207 -2.81 15.74 16.74
N LEU A 208 -3.98 16.37 16.63
CA LEU A 208 -4.99 16.15 15.58
C LEU A 208 -4.68 16.94 14.31
N ARG A 209 -3.82 17.97 14.41
CA ARG A 209 -3.02 18.44 13.25
C ARG A 209 -1.97 17.42 12.78
N ARG A 210 -1.80 16.32 13.51
CA ARG A 210 -0.81 15.24 13.26
C ARG A 210 -1.43 13.83 13.17
N ALA A 211 -2.75 13.69 13.03
CA ALA A 211 -3.32 12.38 12.66
C ALA A 211 -2.98 12.11 11.18
N PRO A 212 -2.47 10.91 10.82
CA PRO A 212 -1.93 10.69 9.48
C PRO A 212 -3.05 10.79 8.44
N ALA A 213 -2.75 11.44 7.32
CA ALA A 213 -3.50 11.29 6.08
C ALA A 213 -3.72 9.80 5.75
N PRO A 214 -4.70 9.42 4.89
CA PRO A 214 -4.67 8.10 4.25
C PRO A 214 -3.23 7.78 3.85
N PRO A 215 -2.74 6.53 4.05
CA PRO A 215 -1.32 6.24 3.96
C PRO A 215 -0.77 6.92 2.73
N ASP A 216 0.06 7.94 2.96
CA ASP A 216 0.68 8.70 1.89
C ASP A 216 1.34 7.62 1.03
N PRO A 217 0.98 7.46 -0.26
CA PRO A 217 1.58 6.40 -1.06
C PRO A 217 3.11 6.49 -1.06
N ALA A 218 3.65 7.70 -0.85
CA ALA A 218 5.07 7.89 -0.56
C ALA A 218 5.45 7.31 0.82
N ALA A 219 4.68 7.54 1.88
CA ALA A 219 4.90 6.90 3.18
C ALA A 219 4.84 5.38 3.11
N GLU A 220 3.95 4.75 2.34
CA GLU A 220 3.95 3.30 2.11
C GLU A 220 5.22 2.81 1.40
N LEU A 221 5.71 3.56 0.42
CA LEU A 221 6.99 3.27 -0.23
C LEU A 221 8.16 3.38 0.76
N PHE A 222 8.22 4.45 1.55
CA PHE A 222 9.30 4.64 2.53
C PHE A 222 9.21 3.64 3.68
N ASP A 223 8.01 3.28 4.09
CA ASP A 223 7.75 2.20 5.03
C ASP A 223 8.19 0.84 4.46
N LEU A 224 7.93 0.57 3.17
CA LEU A 224 8.43 -0.63 2.50
C LEU A 224 9.95 -0.64 2.54
N VAL A 225 10.61 0.39 2.01
CA VAL A 225 12.08 0.49 1.98
C VAL A 225 12.69 0.39 3.39
N GLY A 226 12.07 1.03 4.39
CA GLY A 226 12.56 1.07 5.78
C GLY A 226 12.31 -0.21 6.59
N ARG A 227 11.29 -1.01 6.24
CA ARG A 227 10.98 -2.30 6.92
C ARG A 227 11.65 -3.50 6.26
N VAL A 228 12.20 -3.34 5.06
CA VAL A 228 12.74 -4.46 4.31
C VAL A 228 14.07 -4.94 4.89
N THR A 229 14.14 -6.25 5.13
CA THR A 229 15.36 -6.97 5.43
C THR A 229 16.08 -7.36 4.14
N ALA A 230 17.40 -7.53 4.19
CA ALA A 230 18.15 -8.10 3.06
C ALA A 230 17.52 -9.42 2.57
N ARG A 231 17.76 -9.74 1.29
CA ARG A 231 17.57 -11.11 0.81
C ARG A 231 18.62 -12.01 1.48
N HIS A 232 18.42 -13.32 1.38
CA HIS A 232 19.34 -14.30 1.97
C HIS A 232 20.77 -14.21 1.40
N ASP A 233 20.93 -13.72 0.16
CA ASP A 233 22.17 -13.76 -0.61
C ASP A 233 22.63 -12.39 -1.13
N ARG A 234 21.81 -11.35 -0.99
CA ARG A 234 22.09 -9.98 -1.46
C ARG A 234 21.29 -8.93 -0.67
N PRO A 235 21.69 -7.64 -0.65
CA PRO A 235 20.81 -6.57 -0.17
C PRO A 235 19.51 -6.53 -0.97
N PHE A 236 18.47 -5.95 -0.39
CA PHE A 236 17.29 -5.55 -1.16
C PHE A 236 17.64 -4.37 -2.06
N VAL A 237 17.39 -4.50 -3.36
CA VAL A 237 17.87 -3.55 -4.36
C VAL A 237 16.71 -2.73 -4.93
N THR A 238 16.79 -1.41 -4.75
CA THR A 238 15.89 -0.42 -5.33
C THR A 238 16.56 0.26 -6.52
N LEU A 239 16.00 0.10 -7.72
CA LEU A 239 16.37 0.89 -8.89
C LEU A 239 15.63 2.22 -8.86
N SER A 240 16.34 3.34 -8.97
CA SER A 240 15.73 4.66 -9.06
C SER A 240 16.34 5.51 -10.16
N TYR A 241 15.48 6.10 -10.99
CA TYR A 241 15.90 7.02 -12.04
C TYR A 241 14.78 8.00 -12.40
N ALA A 242 15.18 9.13 -12.97
CA ALA A 242 14.26 10.12 -13.52
C ALA A 242 14.37 10.19 -15.04
N GLN A 243 13.26 10.47 -15.70
CA GLN A 243 13.21 10.71 -17.14
C GLN A 243 12.19 11.80 -17.49
N SER A 244 12.37 12.40 -18.65
CA SER A 244 11.34 13.17 -19.35
C SER A 244 10.23 12.26 -19.88
N LEU A 245 9.13 12.86 -20.36
CA LEU A 245 7.97 12.15 -20.88
C LEU A 245 8.31 11.25 -22.09
N ASP A 246 9.32 11.63 -22.87
CA ASP A 246 9.86 10.85 -24.00
C ASP A 246 10.98 9.87 -23.61
N GLY A 247 11.23 9.64 -22.31
CA GLY A 247 12.17 8.63 -21.83
C GLY A 247 13.63 9.07 -21.75
N SER A 248 13.92 10.37 -21.89
CA SER A 248 15.28 10.90 -21.81
C SER A 248 15.71 11.14 -20.36
N SER A 249 16.89 10.67 -19.98
CA SER A 249 17.51 10.89 -18.65
C SER A 249 18.58 11.99 -18.65
N ALA A 250 19.02 12.43 -19.82
CA ALA A 250 19.98 13.51 -20.02
C ALA A 250 19.69 14.21 -21.35
N ALA A 251 20.20 15.42 -21.53
CA ALA A 251 20.17 16.09 -22.82
C ALA A 251 21.10 15.38 -23.83
N ALA A 252 20.96 15.71 -25.12
CA ALA A 252 21.82 15.16 -26.17
C ALA A 252 23.31 15.28 -25.82
N GLY A 253 24.07 14.21 -26.04
CA GLY A 253 25.49 14.14 -25.69
C GLY A 253 25.76 13.90 -24.20
N ASN A 254 24.85 13.25 -23.45
CA ASN A 254 24.98 12.97 -22.01
C ASN A 254 25.18 14.23 -21.15
N ARG A 255 24.67 15.38 -21.60
CA ARG A 255 24.77 16.60 -20.80
C ARG A 255 23.76 16.55 -19.64
N PRO A 256 24.17 16.91 -18.42
CA PRO A 256 23.28 16.87 -17.26
C PRO A 256 22.06 17.77 -17.49
N LEU A 257 20.88 17.27 -17.14
CA LEU A 257 19.62 17.98 -17.29
C LEU A 257 18.87 17.96 -15.96
N ALA A 258 18.39 19.11 -15.51
CA ALA A 258 17.51 19.21 -14.36
C ALA A 258 16.10 18.75 -14.75
N ILE A 259 15.89 17.44 -14.75
CA ILE A 259 14.62 16.81 -15.16
C ILE A 259 13.56 16.99 -14.06
N SER A 260 13.94 16.76 -12.81
CA SER A 260 12.99 16.69 -11.69
C SER A 260 12.72 18.04 -11.03
N CYS A 261 11.45 18.32 -10.73
CA CYS A 261 11.04 19.49 -9.96
C CYS A 261 11.56 19.43 -8.50
N GLY A 262 11.42 20.53 -7.76
CA GLY A 262 11.91 20.60 -6.37
C GLY A 262 11.27 19.58 -5.43
N SER A 263 10.00 19.21 -5.65
CA SER A 263 9.32 18.19 -4.85
C SER A 263 9.88 16.79 -5.11
N SER A 264 10.16 16.46 -6.37
CA SER A 264 10.78 15.18 -6.76
C SER A 264 12.22 15.04 -6.30
N ARG A 265 12.98 16.15 -6.28
CA ARG A 265 14.34 16.14 -5.69
C ARG A 265 14.30 15.82 -4.20
N ARG A 266 13.39 16.43 -3.43
CA ARG A 266 13.17 16.08 -2.02
C ARG A 266 12.78 14.61 -1.86
N PHE A 267 11.93 14.09 -2.73
CA PHE A 267 11.53 12.69 -2.73
C PHE A 267 12.72 11.74 -2.95
N THR A 268 13.58 12.02 -3.93
CA THR A 268 14.82 11.26 -4.15
C THR A 268 15.76 11.35 -2.95
N HIS A 269 15.89 12.53 -2.33
CA HIS A 269 16.70 12.68 -1.12
C HIS A 269 16.15 11.88 0.07
N ARG A 270 14.82 11.75 0.19
CA ARG A 270 14.18 10.87 1.17
C ARG A 270 14.40 9.39 0.87
N LEU A 271 14.44 9.01 -0.42
CA LEU A 271 14.85 7.66 -0.81
C LEU A 271 16.29 7.38 -0.39
N ARG A 272 17.22 8.31 -0.65
CA ARG A 272 18.63 8.17 -0.22
C ARG A 272 18.75 7.95 1.28
N ALA A 273 18.05 8.76 2.08
CA ALA A 273 18.03 8.64 3.54
C ALA A 273 17.45 7.31 4.05
N ALA A 274 16.59 6.66 3.26
CA ALA A 274 15.97 5.38 3.62
C ALA A 274 16.84 4.15 3.26
N HIS A 275 17.98 4.34 2.58
CA HIS A 275 18.86 3.25 2.18
C HIS A 275 20.19 3.28 2.92
N ASP A 276 20.73 2.10 3.25
CA ASP A 276 22.05 1.95 3.87
C ASP A 276 23.17 2.37 2.91
N ALA A 277 22.96 2.16 1.61
CA ALA A 277 23.93 2.44 0.56
C ALA A 277 23.30 2.95 -0.72
N ILE A 278 24.08 3.73 -1.47
CA ILE A 278 23.75 4.21 -2.82
C ILE A 278 24.85 3.79 -3.79
N LEU A 279 24.47 3.23 -4.94
CA LEU A 279 25.38 2.79 -5.98
C LEU A 279 25.14 3.55 -7.27
N VAL A 280 26.24 4.02 -7.87
CA VAL A 280 26.24 4.60 -9.21
C VAL A 280 27.32 3.96 -10.08
N GLY A 281 27.17 4.05 -11.39
CA GLY A 281 28.26 3.73 -12.31
C GLY A 281 29.30 4.84 -12.37
N ILE A 282 30.54 4.50 -12.68
CA ILE A 282 31.61 5.48 -12.94
C ILE A 282 31.24 6.53 -14.00
N GLY A 283 30.37 6.20 -14.96
CA GLY A 283 29.89 7.17 -15.95
C GLY A 283 29.21 8.39 -15.31
N THR A 284 28.43 8.18 -14.25
CA THR A 284 27.79 9.25 -13.49
C THR A 284 28.83 10.12 -12.77
N VAL A 285 29.85 9.51 -12.17
CA VAL A 285 30.92 10.26 -11.49
C VAL A 285 31.71 11.13 -12.46
N LEU A 286 32.03 10.59 -13.65
CA LEU A 286 32.76 11.34 -14.67
C LEU A 286 31.94 12.47 -15.30
N ALA A 287 30.61 12.35 -15.33
CA ALA A 287 29.73 13.36 -15.92
C ALA A 287 29.35 14.47 -14.92
N ASP A 288 29.07 14.09 -13.66
CA ASP A 288 28.37 14.96 -12.70
C ASP A 288 29.18 15.28 -11.43
N ASP A 289 30.30 14.59 -11.19
CA ASP A 289 31.06 14.62 -9.93
C ASP A 289 30.18 14.72 -8.67
N PRO A 290 29.25 13.75 -8.47
CA PRO A 290 28.20 13.88 -7.49
C PRO A 290 28.73 13.62 -6.08
N ARG A 291 28.15 14.29 -5.08
CA ARG A 291 28.44 14.00 -3.66
C ARG A 291 27.68 12.80 -3.09
N LEU A 292 26.57 12.40 -3.73
CA LEU A 292 25.68 11.31 -3.32
C LEU A 292 25.13 11.41 -1.87
N THR A 293 24.97 12.63 -1.36
CA THR A 293 24.49 12.93 -0.01
C THR A 293 22.97 13.17 0.07
N VAL A 294 22.44 13.17 1.29
CA VAL A 294 21.12 13.67 1.69
C VAL A 294 21.26 15.15 2.07
N ARG A 295 20.51 16.04 1.38
CA ARG A 295 20.65 17.50 1.56
C ARG A 295 19.34 18.26 1.67
N GLU A 296 18.27 17.70 1.10
CA GLU A 296 16.97 18.39 1.04
C GLU A 296 15.97 17.89 2.09
N VAL A 297 16.35 16.91 2.91
CA VAL A 297 15.56 16.32 4.01
C VAL A 297 16.48 15.90 5.15
N ASP A 298 15.92 15.63 6.32
CA ASP A 298 16.64 15.02 7.45
C ASP A 298 16.89 13.52 7.19
N GLY A 299 18.08 13.05 7.56
CA GLY A 299 18.47 11.64 7.45
C GLY A 299 19.98 11.45 7.28
N ASP A 300 20.44 10.22 7.45
CA ASP A 300 21.85 9.89 7.27
C ASP A 300 22.23 9.76 5.79
N ASP A 301 23.47 10.14 5.48
CA ASP A 301 24.03 9.87 4.15
C ASP A 301 24.18 8.35 3.94
N PRO A 302 23.65 7.80 2.82
CA PRO A 302 23.88 6.41 2.47
C PRO A 302 25.36 6.19 2.16
N GLN A 303 25.87 4.98 2.42
CA GLN A 303 27.23 4.59 2.03
C GLN A 303 27.40 4.70 0.50
N PRO A 304 28.26 5.60 -0.02
CA PRO A 304 28.44 5.75 -1.45
C PRO A 304 29.28 4.60 -2.02
N ILE A 305 28.78 4.01 -3.10
CA ILE A 305 29.39 2.89 -3.84
C ILE A 305 29.49 3.27 -5.31
N VAL A 306 30.66 3.04 -5.91
CA VAL A 306 30.90 3.30 -7.34
C VAL A 306 31.36 2.02 -8.03
N VAL A 307 30.69 1.67 -9.13
CA VAL A 307 31.10 0.56 -9.99
C VAL A 307 31.98 1.05 -11.12
N ASP A 308 33.22 0.59 -11.14
CA ASP A 308 34.24 1.01 -12.09
C ASP A 308 35.18 -0.13 -12.49
N SER A 309 34.80 -0.87 -13.53
CA SER A 309 35.50 -2.09 -13.95
C SER A 309 36.97 -1.90 -14.32
N ARG A 310 37.37 -0.69 -14.74
CA ARG A 310 38.74 -0.35 -15.15
C ARG A 310 39.42 0.64 -14.19
N LEU A 311 38.77 0.95 -13.07
CA LEU A 311 39.23 1.90 -12.07
C LEU A 311 39.66 3.23 -12.72
N ARG A 312 38.76 3.89 -13.43
CA ARG A 312 38.90 5.24 -14.02
C ARG A 312 38.55 6.39 -13.06
N PHE A 313 38.04 6.09 -11.87
CA PHE A 313 37.63 7.04 -10.83
C PHE A 313 38.62 8.21 -10.63
N PRO A 314 38.19 9.49 -10.74
CA PRO A 314 39.10 10.63 -10.59
C PRO A 314 39.72 10.71 -9.19
N LEU A 315 40.99 11.10 -9.10
CA LEU A 315 41.70 11.22 -7.81
C LEU A 315 41.30 12.47 -7.01
N ASP A 316 40.56 13.37 -7.65
CA ASP A 316 40.04 14.64 -7.16
C ASP A 316 38.51 14.65 -7.04
N ALA A 317 37.85 13.50 -7.22
CA ALA A 317 36.39 13.40 -7.17
C ALA A 317 35.82 13.84 -5.81
N ALA A 318 34.69 14.55 -5.83
CA ALA A 318 34.04 15.09 -4.64
C ALA A 318 33.71 14.02 -3.59
N LEU A 319 33.48 12.77 -4.02
CA LEU A 319 33.20 11.62 -3.15
C LEU A 319 34.37 11.23 -2.21
N LEU A 320 35.62 11.60 -2.54
CA LEU A 320 36.76 11.38 -1.65
C LEU A 320 36.75 12.33 -0.45
N SER A 321 36.10 13.48 -0.58
CA SER A 321 36.01 14.52 0.43
C SER A 321 34.73 14.44 1.27
N HIS A 322 34.02 13.30 1.24
CA HIS A 322 32.77 13.13 1.98
C HIS A 322 33.04 13.18 3.50
N PRO A 323 32.25 13.95 4.28
CA PRO A 323 32.58 14.28 5.67
C PRO A 323 32.61 13.08 6.62
N THR A 324 31.73 12.10 6.42
CA THR A 324 31.49 11.00 7.37
C THR A 324 31.64 9.60 6.79
N ARG A 325 31.73 9.44 5.47
CA ARG A 325 31.70 8.14 4.77
C ARG A 325 32.84 8.05 3.78
N LYS A 326 33.54 6.92 3.77
CA LYS A 326 34.58 6.63 2.76
C LYS A 326 33.93 6.02 1.53
N VAL A 327 34.18 6.55 0.33
CA VAL A 327 33.65 5.95 -0.90
C VAL A 327 34.14 4.52 -1.09
N TRP A 328 33.21 3.63 -1.45
CA TRP A 328 33.48 2.25 -1.80
C TRP A 328 33.55 2.13 -3.32
N ILE A 329 34.63 1.57 -3.86
CA ILE A 329 34.84 1.46 -5.31
C ILE A 329 34.96 -0.02 -5.67
N ALA A 330 33.95 -0.55 -6.36
CA ALA A 330 33.99 -1.91 -6.89
C ALA A 330 34.68 -1.91 -8.26
N THR A 331 35.72 -2.72 -8.41
CA THR A 331 36.52 -2.87 -9.62
C THR A 331 36.82 -4.34 -9.90
N THR A 332 37.54 -4.62 -10.99
CA THR A 332 37.88 -5.98 -11.42
C THR A 332 39.38 -6.26 -11.28
N PRO A 333 39.84 -7.53 -11.39
CA PRO A 333 41.26 -7.85 -11.45
C PRO A 333 42.03 -7.17 -12.60
N LEU A 334 41.34 -6.59 -13.58
CA LEU A 334 41.92 -5.82 -14.69
C LEU A 334 42.37 -4.41 -14.27
N ALA A 335 42.06 -3.96 -13.05
CA ALA A 335 42.41 -2.65 -12.54
C ALA A 335 43.91 -2.53 -12.22
N ASN A 336 44.49 -1.34 -12.47
CA ASN A 336 45.89 -1.08 -12.16
C ASN A 336 46.13 -1.06 -10.63
N PRO A 337 46.96 -1.96 -10.06
CA PRO A 337 47.20 -2.03 -8.62
C PRO A 337 47.81 -0.76 -8.02
N ALA A 338 48.60 -0.01 -8.79
CA ALA A 338 49.16 1.27 -8.34
C ALA A 338 48.07 2.34 -8.16
N ARG A 339 47.01 2.31 -8.98
CA ARG A 339 45.85 3.21 -8.80
C ARG A 339 45.00 2.81 -7.61
N ILE A 340 44.86 1.51 -7.31
CA ILE A 340 44.18 1.02 -6.11
C ILE A 340 44.83 1.65 -4.87
N ARG A 341 46.15 1.49 -4.72
CA ARG A 341 46.89 2.05 -3.58
C ARG A 341 46.77 3.57 -3.45
N LYS A 342 46.75 4.30 -4.58
CA LYS A 342 46.56 5.75 -4.59
C LYS A 342 45.17 6.14 -4.06
N LEU A 343 44.12 5.46 -4.50
CA LEU A 343 42.75 5.72 -4.05
C LEU A 343 42.56 5.36 -2.58
N GLU A 344 43.14 4.26 -2.11
CA GLU A 344 43.11 3.86 -0.70
C GLU A 344 43.86 4.86 0.18
N ALA A 345 45.00 5.38 -0.28
CA ALA A 345 45.74 6.45 0.41
C ALA A 345 44.93 7.76 0.50
N LEU A 346 44.05 8.02 -0.47
CA LEU A 346 43.10 9.13 -0.47
C LEU A 346 41.81 8.83 0.33
N GLY A 347 41.74 7.66 0.98
CA GLY A 347 40.65 7.31 1.89
C GLY A 347 39.52 6.50 1.28
N ALA A 348 39.58 6.13 -0.01
CA ALA A 348 38.61 5.19 -0.59
C ALA A 348 38.80 3.76 -0.07
N GLN A 349 37.76 2.93 -0.14
CA GLN A 349 37.88 1.48 0.01
C GLN A 349 37.65 0.84 -1.35
N VAL A 350 38.61 0.09 -1.86
CA VAL A 350 38.52 -0.55 -3.18
C VAL A 350 38.23 -2.04 -3.01
N PHE A 351 37.22 -2.55 -3.71
CA PHE A 351 36.87 -3.97 -3.76
C PHE A 351 37.19 -4.51 -5.14
N VAL A 352 38.04 -5.53 -5.19
CA VAL A 352 38.28 -6.29 -6.41
C VAL A 352 37.31 -7.46 -6.42
N VAL A 353 36.36 -7.47 -7.36
CA VAL A 353 35.37 -8.54 -7.54
C VAL A 353 35.52 -9.20 -8.91
N PRO A 354 35.01 -10.43 -9.11
CA PRO A 354 35.10 -11.13 -10.38
C PRO A 354 34.54 -10.33 -11.57
N THR A 355 34.98 -10.71 -12.76
CA THR A 355 34.44 -10.17 -14.01
C THR A 355 33.22 -10.94 -14.48
N ASP A 356 32.24 -10.24 -15.05
CA ASP A 356 31.20 -10.86 -15.87
C ASP A 356 31.73 -11.30 -17.25
N ALA A 357 30.87 -11.88 -18.08
CA ALA A 357 31.21 -12.30 -19.44
C ALA A 357 31.65 -11.15 -20.38
N SER A 358 31.42 -9.90 -19.98
CA SER A 358 31.81 -8.69 -20.73
C SER A 358 33.03 -7.99 -20.13
N GLU A 359 33.81 -8.67 -19.27
CA GLU A 359 34.95 -8.11 -18.53
C GLU A 359 34.59 -6.90 -17.65
N ARG A 360 33.33 -6.82 -17.21
CA ARG A 360 32.84 -5.79 -16.30
C ARG A 360 32.74 -6.35 -14.89
N VAL A 361 32.46 -5.50 -13.91
CA VAL A 361 32.19 -5.93 -12.54
C VAL A 361 30.96 -6.85 -12.56
N ASP A 362 31.10 -8.08 -12.05
CA ASP A 362 29.96 -8.95 -11.80
C ASP A 362 29.10 -8.38 -10.67
N LEU A 363 27.90 -7.90 -11.01
CA LEU A 363 27.01 -7.27 -10.04
C LEU A 363 26.42 -8.26 -9.02
N ALA A 364 26.20 -9.52 -9.40
CA ALA A 364 25.71 -10.53 -8.47
C ALA A 364 26.79 -10.83 -7.41
N ALA A 365 28.05 -11.00 -7.84
CA ALA A 365 29.18 -11.18 -6.93
C ALA A 365 29.39 -9.94 -6.04
N LEU A 366 29.28 -8.73 -6.60
CA LEU A 366 29.34 -7.50 -5.81
C LEU A 366 28.24 -7.45 -4.76
N PHE A 367 26.99 -7.75 -5.11
CA PHE A 367 25.86 -7.70 -4.17
C PHE A 367 26.01 -8.73 -3.04
N ALA A 368 26.55 -9.91 -3.31
CA ALA A 368 26.91 -10.87 -2.26
C ALA A 368 27.97 -10.32 -1.30
N VAL A 369 29.02 -9.66 -1.83
CA VAL A 369 30.05 -9.00 -0.99
C VAL A 369 29.43 -7.90 -0.13
N LEU A 370 28.53 -7.10 -0.69
CA LEU A 370 27.83 -6.03 0.03
C LEU A 370 26.94 -6.59 1.15
N HIS A 371 26.25 -7.70 0.89
CA HIS A 371 25.42 -8.39 1.88
C HIS A 371 26.24 -8.93 3.05
N VAL A 372 27.37 -9.60 2.78
CA VAL A 372 28.28 -10.11 3.83
C VAL A 372 28.82 -8.97 4.72
N ARG A 373 28.93 -7.76 4.18
CA ARG A 373 29.33 -6.55 4.93
C ARG A 373 28.20 -5.92 5.74
N GLY A 374 27.01 -6.53 5.74
CA GLY A 374 25.87 -6.12 6.56
C GLY A 374 24.94 -5.11 5.90
N LEU A 375 25.08 -4.82 4.60
CA LEU A 375 24.13 -3.93 3.91
C LEU A 375 22.77 -4.61 3.77
N ARG A 376 21.72 -3.95 4.28
CA ARG A 376 20.35 -4.48 4.25
C ARG A 376 19.64 -4.14 2.97
N ASN A 377 19.75 -2.87 2.56
CA ASN A 377 19.15 -2.37 1.33
C ASN A 377 20.15 -1.48 0.56
N LEU A 378 19.95 -1.41 -0.75
CA LEU A 378 20.82 -0.71 -1.70
C LEU A 378 19.96 0.05 -2.70
N MET A 379 20.18 1.35 -2.82
CA MET A 379 19.62 2.15 -3.91
C MET A 379 20.62 2.22 -5.07
N ILE A 380 20.15 2.06 -6.30
CA ILE A 380 20.95 2.26 -7.51
C ILE A 380 20.38 3.47 -8.25
N GLU A 381 21.19 4.51 -8.40
CA GLU A 381 20.77 5.78 -8.99
C GLU A 381 21.48 6.06 -10.33
N GLY A 382 20.69 6.20 -11.39
CA GLY A 382 21.19 6.63 -12.70
C GLY A 382 22.25 5.72 -13.34
N GLY A 383 22.79 6.19 -14.46
CA GLY A 383 23.79 5.47 -15.26
C GLY A 383 23.18 4.35 -16.10
N GLY A 384 22.77 4.66 -17.33
CA GLY A 384 21.99 3.75 -18.16
C GLY A 384 22.62 2.37 -18.40
N ARG A 385 23.95 2.23 -18.34
CA ARG A 385 24.61 0.91 -18.41
C ARG A 385 24.41 0.06 -17.16
N VAL A 386 24.45 0.65 -15.97
CA VAL A 386 24.24 -0.08 -14.71
C VAL A 386 22.77 -0.46 -14.60
N LEU A 387 21.86 0.49 -14.87
CA LEU A 387 20.42 0.23 -14.90
C LEU A 387 20.07 -0.92 -15.87
N THR A 388 20.55 -0.87 -17.11
CA THR A 388 20.33 -1.94 -18.09
C THR A 388 20.83 -3.29 -17.58
N HIS A 389 22.03 -3.34 -17.00
CA HIS A 389 22.61 -4.61 -16.55
C HIS A 389 21.85 -5.22 -15.35
N VAL A 390 21.44 -4.41 -14.38
CA VAL A 390 20.64 -4.87 -13.24
C VAL A 390 19.29 -5.39 -13.70
N VAL A 391 18.64 -4.72 -14.65
CA VAL A 391 17.36 -5.18 -15.23
C VAL A 391 17.55 -6.46 -16.04
N ASP A 392 18.57 -6.54 -16.90
CA ASP A 392 18.87 -7.71 -17.72
C ASP A 392 19.18 -8.95 -16.87
N GLN A 393 19.80 -8.78 -15.71
CA GLN A 393 20.10 -9.87 -14.78
C GLN A 393 19.02 -10.08 -13.71
N ARG A 394 17.94 -9.28 -13.70
CA ARG A 394 16.87 -9.31 -12.70
C ARG A 394 17.39 -9.20 -11.26
N LEU A 395 18.40 -8.37 -11.05
CA LEU A 395 19.05 -8.17 -9.74
C LEU A 395 18.42 -7.02 -8.94
N PHE A 396 17.12 -6.79 -9.07
CA PHE A 396 16.40 -5.76 -8.31
C PHE A 396 15.08 -6.28 -7.73
N ASP A 397 14.59 -5.59 -6.70
CA ASP A 397 13.37 -5.95 -5.98
C ASP A 397 12.29 -4.87 -6.07
N LEU A 398 12.70 -3.63 -6.32
CA LEU A 398 11.83 -2.46 -6.41
C LEU A 398 12.35 -1.52 -7.48
N LEU A 399 11.46 -1.03 -8.32
CA LEU A 399 11.75 0.07 -9.26
C LEU A 399 10.99 1.30 -8.81
N VAL A 400 11.63 2.46 -8.83
CA VAL A 400 11.06 3.78 -8.55
C VAL A 400 11.45 4.75 -9.67
N LEU A 401 10.50 5.04 -10.56
CA LEU A 401 10.66 5.89 -11.72
C LEU A 401 10.00 7.25 -11.48
N THR A 402 10.74 8.34 -11.72
CA THR A 402 10.18 9.69 -11.77
C THR A 402 10.04 10.16 -13.22
N VAL A 403 8.83 10.54 -13.64
CA VAL A 403 8.54 11.07 -14.97
C VAL A 403 8.20 12.55 -14.86
N ALA A 404 9.04 13.40 -15.45
CA ALA A 404 8.81 14.83 -15.54
C ALA A 404 7.98 15.19 -16.79
N PRO A 405 7.05 16.16 -16.72
CA PRO A 405 6.15 16.52 -17.81
C PRO A 405 6.84 17.40 -18.87
N MET A 406 7.96 16.94 -19.42
CA MET A 406 8.74 17.64 -20.45
C MET A 406 9.17 16.71 -21.58
N MET A 407 9.43 17.26 -22.76
CA MET A 407 10.00 16.57 -23.93
C MET A 407 11.45 17.03 -24.13
N VAL A 408 12.39 16.12 -24.39
CA VAL A 408 13.84 16.43 -24.43
C VAL A 408 14.50 15.94 -25.72
N GLY A 409 14.14 14.76 -26.24
CA GLY A 409 14.81 14.12 -27.36
C GLY A 409 16.28 13.76 -27.08
N GLY A 410 16.59 13.45 -25.82
CA GLY A 410 17.94 13.30 -25.31
C GLY A 410 18.40 11.86 -25.21
N THR A 411 19.27 11.57 -24.25
CA THR A 411 19.79 10.22 -24.05
C THR A 411 18.81 9.38 -23.23
N PRO A 412 18.43 8.17 -23.68
CA PRO A 412 17.52 7.29 -22.94
C PRO A 412 18.04 6.91 -21.55
N ALA A 413 17.12 6.66 -20.61
CA ALA A 413 17.46 6.18 -19.26
C ALA A 413 18.20 4.83 -19.25
N PHE A 414 17.91 3.96 -20.22
CA PHE A 414 18.56 2.66 -20.38
C PHE A 414 19.50 2.69 -21.58
N ALA A 415 20.69 2.10 -21.42
CA ALA A 415 21.54 1.83 -22.56
C ALA A 415 20.88 0.79 -23.48
N PRO A 416 21.11 0.82 -24.81
CA PRO A 416 20.60 -0.19 -25.73
C PRO A 416 20.94 -1.60 -25.24
N HIS A 417 19.92 -2.46 -25.10
CA HIS A 417 20.11 -3.84 -24.66
C HIS A 417 21.07 -4.56 -25.62
N GLN A 418 22.14 -5.15 -25.08
CA GLN A 418 23.14 -5.86 -25.89
C GLN A 418 22.80 -7.36 -26.09
N CYS A 419 21.65 -7.87 -25.63
CA CYS A 419 21.35 -9.31 -25.75
C CYS A 419 19.87 -9.67 -26.03
N ALA A 420 19.72 -10.36 -27.16
CA ALA A 420 18.74 -11.37 -27.60
C ALA A 420 17.27 -10.97 -27.91
N LYS A 421 16.92 -11.22 -29.19
CA LYS A 421 15.59 -11.17 -29.83
C LYS A 421 14.45 -11.95 -29.12
N ASN A 422 14.73 -12.66 -28.02
CA ASN A 422 13.81 -13.62 -27.36
C ASN A 422 13.78 -13.50 -25.81
N ARG A 423 14.11 -12.34 -25.21
CA ARG A 423 13.97 -12.17 -23.76
C ARG A 423 12.61 -11.59 -23.40
N ALA A 424 11.92 -12.24 -22.45
CA ALA A 424 10.70 -11.71 -21.88
C ALA A 424 10.96 -10.41 -21.11
N HIS A 425 10.22 -9.36 -21.47
CA HIS A 425 10.31 -8.04 -20.86
C HIS A 425 10.03 -8.09 -19.35
N THR A 426 10.73 -7.28 -18.56
CA THR A 426 10.46 -7.14 -17.13
C THR A 426 9.24 -6.25 -16.94
N ARG A 427 8.16 -6.81 -16.39
CA ARG A 427 6.94 -6.07 -16.03
C ARG A 427 6.87 -5.88 -14.52
N LEU A 428 6.31 -4.75 -14.08
CA LEU A 428 6.04 -4.50 -12.66
C LEU A 428 4.75 -5.18 -12.23
N GLU A 429 4.78 -5.84 -11.09
CA GLU A 429 3.60 -6.37 -10.41
C GLU A 429 2.92 -5.24 -9.62
N ARG A 430 1.63 -5.00 -9.87
CA ARG A 430 0.80 -4.01 -9.17
C ARG A 430 1.49 -2.65 -9.00
N PRO A 431 1.84 -1.96 -10.11
CA PRO A 431 2.53 -0.67 -10.02
C PRO A 431 1.64 0.37 -9.33
N ASN A 432 2.25 1.15 -8.47
CA ASN A 432 1.65 2.32 -7.83
C ASN A 432 2.14 3.58 -8.53
N TYR A 433 1.37 4.66 -8.42
CA TYR A 433 1.72 5.96 -8.97
C TYR A 433 1.28 7.09 -8.05
N LEU A 434 2.07 8.15 -7.98
CA LEU A 434 1.82 9.31 -7.13
C LEU A 434 2.30 10.59 -7.82
N PRO A 435 1.47 11.65 -7.89
CA PRO A 435 1.92 12.98 -8.25
C PRO A 435 2.87 13.54 -7.17
N VAL A 436 4.05 14.00 -7.57
CA VAL A 436 5.05 14.63 -6.70
C VAL A 436 5.44 15.99 -7.26
N GLY A 437 4.75 17.03 -6.80
CA GLY A 437 4.80 18.34 -7.47
C GLY A 437 4.18 18.21 -8.86
N ASP A 438 4.93 18.63 -9.88
CA ASP A 438 4.50 18.55 -11.29
C ASP A 438 4.89 17.21 -11.95
N ASP A 439 5.69 16.39 -11.28
CA ASP A 439 6.15 15.10 -11.80
C ASP A 439 5.25 13.95 -11.33
N ILE A 440 5.37 12.79 -11.97
CA ILE A 440 4.72 11.54 -11.55
C ILE A 440 5.79 10.55 -11.12
N VAL A 441 5.66 9.98 -9.91
CA VAL A 441 6.47 8.85 -9.46
C VAL A 441 5.69 7.56 -9.64
N ILE A 442 6.32 6.56 -10.24
CA ILE A 442 5.78 5.21 -10.47
C ILE A 442 6.69 4.20 -9.77
N TRP A 443 6.14 3.26 -9.01
CA TRP A 443 6.94 2.20 -8.40
C TRP A 443 6.26 0.85 -8.33
N GLY A 444 7.05 -0.21 -8.25
CA GLY A 444 6.57 -1.58 -8.09
C GLY A 444 7.71 -2.60 -8.09
N SER A 445 7.39 -3.82 -7.71
CA SER A 445 8.32 -4.95 -7.77
C SER A 445 8.29 -5.62 -9.14
N PRO A 446 9.39 -6.22 -9.62
CA PRO A 446 9.37 -6.99 -10.87
C PRO A 446 8.57 -8.28 -10.70
N GLN A 447 7.85 -8.71 -11.75
CA GLN A 447 7.17 -10.01 -11.78
C GLN A 447 8.18 -11.17 -11.67
N ALA A 448 7.84 -12.17 -10.86
CA ALA A 448 8.68 -13.34 -10.59
C ALA A 448 8.84 -14.29 -11.78
N ALA A 449 7.90 -14.31 -12.73
CA ALA A 449 7.93 -15.14 -13.94
C ALA A 449 7.47 -14.30 -15.15
N PRO A 450 7.96 -14.59 -16.38
CA PRO A 450 7.38 -13.99 -17.57
C PRO A 450 5.91 -14.44 -17.71
N CYS A 451 5.03 -13.53 -18.14
CA CYS A 451 3.76 -13.96 -18.71
C CYS A 451 4.09 -14.91 -19.86
N ASP A 452 3.58 -16.13 -19.77
CA ASP A 452 3.35 -16.96 -20.95
C ASP A 452 2.19 -16.29 -21.70
N ASP A 453 2.47 -15.15 -22.32
CA ASP A 453 1.56 -14.54 -23.29
C ASP A 453 1.60 -15.51 -24.47
N GLY A 454 0.73 -16.53 -24.39
CA GLY A 454 0.66 -17.62 -25.33
C GLY A 454 0.75 -17.05 -26.74
N ALA A 455 1.75 -17.52 -27.48
CA ALA A 455 1.96 -17.21 -28.88
C ALA A 455 0.61 -17.19 -29.61
N ARG A 456 0.13 -15.99 -29.89
CA ARG A 456 -0.75 -15.70 -31.01
C ARG A 456 0.03 -14.79 -31.92
N ASP A 457 1.01 -15.41 -32.59
CA ASP A 457 1.43 -14.95 -33.89
C ASP A 457 0.18 -15.01 -34.80
N ALA A 458 -0.27 -13.85 -35.25
CA ALA A 458 -1.15 -13.68 -36.39
C ALA A 458 -0.54 -12.61 -37.30
#